data_AF-A0A7K3RB33-F1
#
_entry.id   AF-A0A7K3RB33-F1
#
_cell.length_a   1.000
_cell.length_b   1.000
_cell.length_c   1.000
_cell.angle_alpha   90.00
_cell.angle_beta   90.00
_cell.angle_gamma   90.00
#
_symmetry.space_group_name_H-M   'P 1'
#
loop_
_entity.id
_entity.type
_entity.pdbx_description
1 polymer ?
#
loop_
_entity_poly.entity_id
_entity_poly.type
_entity_poly.pdbx_seq_one_letter_code
_entity_poly.pdbx_strand_id
1 'polypeptide(L)'
;MPGLLLVERRTHNRRLEMRDAGGRRMTGSLHSLHSLDSLDPGARERLFRRTAAGLEPLAVWLNEGGLSRVAHGWQHTFDTGNERVARAGLTSFEANAHMVRHSLALRRYSVGRLLYERQVARLNAEEVGDFRAQSGDTWYRVKTLLRHADVTTTMDTYLELLRDLDVALLIEHARGFALSTLMASTFATHPQVLSDPLAGEPS
;
A
#
# COMPACT_ATOMS: atom_id res chain seq x y z
N MET A 1 -8.13 28.91 -10.81
CA MET A 1 -8.32 27.46 -10.55
C MET A 1 -9.14 26.85 -11.68
N PRO A 2 -8.52 26.40 -12.79
CA PRO A 2 -9.26 25.72 -13.85
C PRO A 2 -9.87 24.42 -13.30
N GLY A 3 -11.19 24.23 -13.46
CA GLY A 3 -11.84 22.93 -13.26
C GLY A 3 -12.20 22.53 -11.81
N LEU A 4 -12.41 23.47 -10.88
CA LEU A 4 -12.93 23.17 -9.54
C LEU A 4 -14.28 22.44 -9.59
N LEU A 5 -14.46 21.46 -8.70
CA LEU A 5 -15.67 20.66 -8.54
C LEU A 5 -16.27 20.86 -7.15
N LEU A 6 -17.39 21.56 -7.07
CA LEU A 6 -18.12 21.78 -5.83
C LEU A 6 -19.03 20.59 -5.55
N VAL A 7 -18.82 19.90 -4.43
CA VAL A 7 -19.68 18.82 -3.95
C VAL A 7 -20.86 19.41 -3.18
N GLU A 8 -22.07 19.21 -3.68
CA GLU A 8 -23.31 19.67 -3.04
C GLU A 8 -23.91 18.61 -2.13
N ARG A 9 -23.80 17.34 -2.53
CA ARG A 9 -24.38 16.23 -1.80
C ARG A 9 -23.54 14.96 -1.95
N ARG A 10 -23.44 14.21 -0.87
CA ARG A 10 -22.91 12.84 -0.84
C ARG A 10 -24.02 11.89 -0.44
N THR A 11 -24.21 10.83 -1.21
CA THR A 11 -25.16 9.75 -0.87
C THR A 11 -24.48 8.69 0.00
N HIS A 12 -25.29 7.84 0.65
CA HIS A 12 -24.79 6.71 1.44
C HIS A 12 -23.92 5.74 0.60
N ASN A 13 -24.25 5.57 -0.68
CA ASN A 13 -23.51 4.72 -1.63
C ASN A 13 -22.27 5.39 -2.25
N ARG A 14 -21.64 6.32 -1.53
CA ARG A 14 -20.42 7.02 -1.97
C ARG A 14 -20.56 7.70 -3.35
N ARG A 15 -21.76 8.16 -3.72
CA ARG A 15 -21.97 8.94 -4.94
C ARG A 15 -22.03 10.43 -4.62
N LEU A 16 -21.49 11.25 -5.50
CA LEU A 16 -21.36 12.69 -5.34
C LEU A 16 -22.21 13.43 -6.39
N GLU A 17 -22.96 14.43 -5.94
CA GLU A 17 -23.53 15.47 -6.80
C GLU A 17 -22.55 16.64 -6.83
N MET A 18 -22.12 17.03 -8.03
CA MET A 18 -21.05 18.00 -8.22
C MET A 18 -21.41 19.06 -9.25
N ARG A 19 -20.89 20.28 -9.05
CA ARG A 19 -20.93 21.37 -10.02
C ARG A 19 -19.53 21.85 -10.38
N ASP A 20 -19.35 22.27 -11.63
CA ASP A 20 -18.14 22.97 -12.03
C ASP A 20 -18.09 24.42 -11.51
N ALA A 21 -16.98 25.11 -11.74
CA ALA A 21 -16.80 26.51 -11.37
C ALA A 21 -17.81 27.47 -12.05
N GLY A 22 -18.40 27.07 -13.19
CA GLY A 22 -19.45 27.82 -13.88
C GLY A 22 -20.85 27.50 -13.38
N GLY A 23 -20.99 26.69 -12.32
CA GLY A 23 -22.27 26.28 -11.76
C GLY A 23 -22.99 25.19 -12.55
N ARG A 24 -22.39 24.66 -13.62
CA ARG A 24 -22.99 23.58 -14.42
C ARG A 24 -22.88 22.29 -13.64
N ARG A 25 -23.97 21.52 -13.59
CA ARG A 25 -23.94 20.17 -13.01
C ARG A 25 -23.05 19.28 -13.87
N MET A 26 -22.16 18.54 -13.22
CA MET A 26 -21.36 17.52 -13.89
C MET A 26 -22.27 16.32 -14.20
N THR A 27 -22.77 16.21 -15.42
CA THR A 27 -23.61 15.07 -15.84
C THR A 27 -22.73 13.98 -16.43
N GLY A 28 -22.53 12.88 -15.70
CA GLY A 28 -21.89 11.66 -16.21
C GLY A 28 -22.85 10.48 -16.03
N SER A 29 -23.41 10.00 -17.14
CA SER A 29 -24.32 8.83 -17.26
C SER A 29 -25.66 8.92 -16.53
N LEU A 30 -26.73 9.28 -17.27
CA LEU A 30 -28.20 9.23 -16.96
C LEU A 30 -28.69 9.81 -15.60
N HIS A 31 -27.81 10.05 -14.64
CA HIS A 31 -28.04 10.49 -13.28
C HIS A 31 -26.86 11.42 -12.93
N SER A 32 -27.12 12.59 -12.35
CA SER A 32 -26.11 13.60 -11.98
C SER A 32 -25.19 13.19 -10.82
N LEU A 33 -24.95 11.88 -10.64
CA LEU A 33 -24.32 11.26 -9.48
C LEU A 33 -23.10 10.44 -9.92
N HIS A 34 -21.91 10.93 -9.59
CA HIS A 34 -20.64 10.26 -9.88
C HIS A 34 -20.24 9.36 -8.73
N SER A 35 -19.80 8.13 -9.02
CA SER A 35 -19.19 7.30 -7.98
C SER A 35 -17.89 7.94 -7.52
N LEU A 36 -17.68 8.04 -6.21
CA LEU A 36 -16.39 8.49 -5.68
C LEU A 36 -15.26 7.60 -6.19
N ASP A 37 -15.51 6.31 -6.39
CA ASP A 37 -14.48 5.33 -6.79
C ASP A 37 -14.13 5.41 -8.29
N SER A 38 -14.96 6.09 -9.12
CA SER A 38 -14.65 6.34 -10.54
C SER A 38 -13.91 7.64 -10.80
N LEU A 39 -13.67 8.46 -9.77
CA LEU A 39 -12.90 9.70 -9.90
C LEU A 39 -11.40 9.39 -9.91
N ASP A 40 -10.72 9.88 -10.95
CA ASP A 40 -9.26 9.86 -11.05
C ASP A 40 -8.61 10.78 -9.98
N PRO A 41 -7.30 10.64 -9.72
CA PRO A 41 -6.60 11.47 -8.74
C PRO A 41 -6.73 12.97 -8.99
N GLY A 42 -6.66 13.42 -10.25
CA GLY A 42 -6.77 14.84 -10.59
C GLY A 42 -8.17 15.41 -10.35
N ALA A 43 -9.22 14.63 -10.60
CA ALA A 43 -10.59 15.00 -10.28
C ALA A 43 -10.79 15.09 -8.75
N ARG A 44 -10.20 14.18 -7.98
CA ARG A 44 -10.25 14.18 -6.50
C ARG A 44 -9.56 15.40 -5.89
N GLU A 45 -8.42 15.80 -6.43
CA GLU A 45 -7.69 16.99 -5.98
C GLU A 45 -8.51 18.28 -6.14
N ARG A 46 -9.43 18.30 -7.10
CA ARG A 46 -10.31 19.44 -7.43
C ARG A 46 -11.66 19.40 -6.71
N LEU A 47 -11.90 18.50 -5.76
CA LEU A 47 -13.14 18.46 -4.99
C LEU A 47 -13.13 19.50 -3.86
N PHE A 48 -14.19 20.30 -3.77
CA PHE A 48 -14.36 21.34 -2.75
C PHE A 48 -15.76 21.27 -2.13
N ARG A 49 -15.90 21.82 -0.93
CA ARG A 49 -17.18 22.13 -0.28
C ARG A 49 -17.28 23.62 0.03
N ARG A 50 -18.51 24.14 0.11
CA ARG A 50 -18.76 25.49 0.64
C ARG A 50 -18.91 25.43 2.15
N THR A 51 -18.24 26.34 2.85
CA THR A 51 -18.39 26.59 4.28
C THR A 51 -18.65 28.08 4.51
N ALA A 52 -19.00 28.44 5.74
CA ALA A 52 -19.21 29.85 6.10
C ALA A 52 -17.95 30.71 5.87
N ALA A 53 -16.77 30.11 5.93
CA ALA A 53 -15.48 30.77 5.71
C ALA A 53 -15.04 30.80 4.24
N GLY A 54 -15.80 30.18 3.32
CA GLY A 54 -15.49 30.16 1.90
C GLY A 54 -15.45 28.75 1.31
N LEU A 55 -14.54 28.53 0.36
CA LEU A 55 -14.36 27.21 -0.28
C LEU A 55 -13.24 26.44 0.42
N GLU A 56 -13.52 25.20 0.78
CA GLU A 56 -12.55 24.29 1.40
C GLU A 56 -12.35 23.05 0.52
N PRO A 57 -11.10 22.62 0.26
CA PRO A 57 -10.85 21.36 -0.42
C PRO A 57 -11.36 20.17 0.39
N LEU A 58 -11.86 19.15 -0.30
CA LEU A 58 -12.23 17.87 0.30
C LEU A 58 -11.02 16.92 0.31
N ALA A 59 -9.93 17.37 0.91
CA ALA A 59 -8.68 16.64 1.05
C ALA A 59 -8.23 16.62 2.52
N VAL A 60 -7.65 15.49 2.94
CA VAL A 60 -7.06 15.34 4.29
C VAL A 60 -5.70 16.05 4.37
N TRP A 61 -4.94 15.99 3.27
CA TRP A 61 -3.60 16.56 3.21
C TRP A 61 -3.61 17.81 2.35
N LEU A 62 -3.23 18.93 2.94
CA LEU A 62 -3.15 20.23 2.29
C LEU A 62 -1.69 20.67 2.14
N ASN A 63 -1.43 21.53 1.16
CA ASN A 63 -0.19 22.28 1.06
C ASN A 63 -0.24 23.55 1.92
N GLU A 64 0.86 24.31 1.96
CA GLU A 64 0.96 25.54 2.76
C GLU A 64 -0.05 26.62 2.34
N GLY A 65 -0.52 26.59 1.09
CA GLY A 65 -1.58 27.46 0.58
C GLY A 65 -3.00 26.99 0.92
N GLY A 66 -3.16 25.90 1.68
CA GLY A 66 -4.47 25.36 2.07
C GLY A 66 -5.20 24.60 0.96
N LEU A 67 -4.52 24.25 -0.14
CA LEU A 67 -5.08 23.46 -1.25
C LEU A 67 -4.69 21.99 -1.12
N SER A 68 -5.42 21.09 -1.80
CA SER A 68 -5.08 19.67 -1.87
C SER A 68 -3.60 19.45 -2.22
N ARG A 69 -2.91 18.65 -1.41
CA ARG A 69 -1.53 18.27 -1.71
C ARG A 69 -1.49 17.30 -2.89
N VAL A 70 -0.85 17.72 -3.98
CA VAL A 70 -0.65 16.93 -5.20
C VAL A 70 0.24 15.71 -4.95
N ALA A 71 -0.03 14.62 -5.68
CA ALA A 71 0.66 13.33 -5.46
C ALA A 71 2.21 13.42 -5.56
N HIS A 72 2.74 14.12 -6.57
CA HIS A 72 4.19 14.26 -6.74
C HIS A 72 4.85 15.04 -5.60
N GLY A 73 4.10 15.92 -4.92
CA GLY A 73 4.58 16.70 -3.78
C GLY A 73 4.89 15.86 -2.54
N TRP A 74 4.59 14.56 -2.55
CA TRP A 74 5.02 13.63 -1.50
C TRP A 74 6.47 13.18 -1.66
N GLN A 75 7.05 13.25 -2.87
CA GLN A 75 8.44 12.80 -3.08
C GLN A 75 9.41 13.57 -2.19
N HIS A 76 9.27 14.90 -2.10
CA HIS A 76 10.08 15.72 -1.20
C HIS A 76 10.02 15.32 0.27
N THR A 77 8.89 14.78 0.73
CA THR A 77 8.76 14.24 2.10
C THR A 77 9.67 13.02 2.29
N PHE A 78 9.74 12.15 1.29
CA PHE A 78 10.64 11.00 1.29
C PHE A 78 12.09 11.43 1.16
N ASP A 79 12.41 12.35 0.24
CA ASP A 79 13.78 12.88 0.05
C ASP A 79 14.32 13.45 1.37
N THR A 80 13.54 14.32 2.03
CA THR A 80 13.89 14.89 3.34
C THR A 80 14.09 13.80 4.41
N GLY A 81 13.30 12.73 4.35
CA GLY A 81 13.44 11.57 5.23
C GLY A 81 14.75 10.81 4.98
N ASN A 82 15.05 10.53 3.71
CA ASN A 82 16.26 9.83 3.27
C ASN A 82 17.51 10.64 3.64
N GLU A 83 17.50 11.96 3.49
CA GLU A 83 18.60 12.84 3.94
C GLU A 83 18.83 12.75 5.45
N ARG A 84 17.76 12.63 6.26
CA ARG A 84 17.89 12.46 7.73
C ARG A 84 18.51 11.11 8.06
N VAL A 85 18.10 10.06 7.35
CA VAL A 85 18.62 8.69 7.53
C VAL A 85 20.10 8.61 7.11
N ALA A 86 20.46 9.21 5.99
CA ALA A 86 21.84 9.30 5.53
C ALA A 86 22.74 10.06 6.52
N ARG A 87 22.27 11.19 7.07
CA ARG A 87 22.99 11.92 8.12
C ARG A 87 23.16 11.13 9.42
N ALA A 88 22.33 10.12 9.66
CA ALA A 88 22.48 9.20 10.78
C ALA A 88 23.45 8.03 10.48
N GLY A 89 24.12 8.03 9.33
CA GLY A 89 25.11 7.02 8.93
C GLY A 89 24.55 5.88 8.09
N LEU A 90 23.27 5.90 7.72
CA LEU A 90 22.62 4.86 6.93
C LEU A 90 22.55 5.26 5.44
N THR A 91 23.71 5.47 4.81
CA THR A 91 23.79 6.02 3.43
C THR A 91 23.37 5.05 2.34
N SER A 92 23.35 3.74 2.64
CA SER A 92 22.92 2.68 1.69
C SER A 92 21.40 2.44 1.71
N PHE A 93 20.64 3.26 2.45
CA PHE A 93 19.20 3.13 2.57
C PHE A 93 18.46 4.33 1.96
N GLU A 94 17.53 4.04 1.05
CA GLU A 94 16.60 5.01 0.51
C GLU A 94 15.19 4.40 0.50
N ALA A 95 14.18 5.24 0.73
CA ALA A 95 12.79 4.83 0.59
C ALA A 95 12.01 5.86 -0.23
N ASN A 96 11.15 5.38 -1.12
CA ASN A 96 10.07 6.14 -1.71
C ASN A 96 8.71 5.55 -1.31
N ALA A 97 7.62 6.26 -1.64
CA ALA A 97 6.26 5.83 -1.28
C ALA A 97 5.94 4.38 -1.74
N HIS A 98 6.45 3.99 -2.90
CA HIS A 98 6.21 2.66 -3.45
C HIS A 98 7.02 1.59 -2.71
N MET A 99 8.29 1.86 -2.36
CA MET A 99 9.13 0.95 -1.56
C MET A 99 8.54 0.71 -0.15
N VAL A 100 7.96 1.74 0.47
CA VAL A 100 7.27 1.56 1.75
C VAL A 100 6.02 0.70 1.60
N ARG A 101 5.33 0.77 0.45
CA ARG A 101 4.21 -0.11 0.14
C ARG A 101 4.63 -1.57 -0.04
N HIS A 102 5.81 -1.82 -0.64
CA HIS A 102 6.46 -3.15 -0.69
C HIS A 102 6.80 -3.65 0.72
N SER A 103 7.43 -2.81 1.54
CA SER A 103 7.78 -3.15 2.92
C SER A 103 6.55 -3.51 3.76
N LEU A 104 5.42 -2.79 3.55
CA LEU A 104 4.14 -3.12 4.17
C LEU A 104 3.63 -4.48 3.71
N ALA A 105 3.64 -4.76 2.40
CA ALA A 105 3.21 -6.03 1.85
C ALA A 105 3.99 -7.20 2.47
N LEU A 106 5.32 -7.06 2.51
CA LEU A 106 6.24 -8.05 3.08
C LEU A 106 5.93 -8.30 4.55
N ARG A 107 5.89 -7.24 5.36
CA ARG A 107 5.61 -7.36 6.80
C ARG A 107 4.25 -8.00 7.06
N ARG A 108 3.21 -7.60 6.31
CA ARG A 108 1.85 -8.14 6.49
C ARG A 108 1.78 -9.60 6.09
N TYR A 109 2.48 -10.00 5.04
CA TYR A 109 2.59 -11.39 4.64
C TYR A 109 3.31 -12.23 5.70
N SER A 110 4.52 -11.83 6.12
CA SER A 110 5.31 -12.58 7.11
C SER A 110 4.56 -12.77 8.43
N VAL A 111 3.96 -11.69 8.97
CA VAL A 111 3.15 -11.78 10.19
C VAL A 111 1.89 -12.61 9.96
N GLY A 112 1.21 -12.40 8.84
CA GLY A 112 -0.01 -13.14 8.50
C GLY A 112 0.24 -14.64 8.41
N ARG A 113 1.38 -15.04 7.85
CA ARG A 113 1.78 -16.43 7.72
C ARG A 113 2.12 -17.08 9.07
N LEU A 114 2.91 -16.42 9.92
CA LEU A 114 3.19 -16.92 11.27
C LEU A 114 1.91 -17.12 12.10
N LEU A 115 0.93 -16.23 11.93
CA LEU A 115 -0.37 -16.37 12.59
C LEU A 115 -1.21 -17.50 11.98
N TYR A 116 -1.22 -17.62 10.65
CA TYR A 116 -1.91 -18.69 9.93
C TYR A 116 -1.38 -20.06 10.37
N GLU A 117 -0.06 -20.24 10.39
CA GLU A 117 0.60 -21.48 10.83
C GLU A 117 0.20 -21.86 12.27
N ARG A 118 0.20 -20.90 13.20
CA ARG A 118 -0.25 -21.13 14.58
C ARG A 118 -1.72 -21.52 14.68
N GLN A 119 -2.57 -20.98 13.80
CA GLN A 119 -3.99 -21.28 13.77
C GLN A 119 -4.25 -22.69 13.24
N VAL A 120 -3.56 -23.07 12.15
CA VAL A 120 -3.76 -24.39 11.52
C VAL A 120 -3.01 -25.52 12.20
N ALA A 121 -1.97 -25.25 13.00
CA ALA A 121 -1.20 -26.28 13.69
C ALA A 121 -2.01 -27.19 14.64
N ARG A 122 -3.22 -26.76 15.03
CA ARG A 122 -4.13 -27.52 15.89
C ARG A 122 -5.24 -28.23 15.12
N LEU A 123 -5.29 -28.07 13.80
CA LEU A 123 -6.34 -28.55 12.93
C LEU A 123 -5.88 -29.78 12.14
N ASN A 124 -6.82 -30.66 11.83
CA ASN A 124 -6.60 -31.73 10.86
C ASN A 124 -6.75 -31.21 9.41
N ALA A 125 -6.43 -32.04 8.41
CA ALA A 125 -6.39 -31.63 7.01
C ALA A 125 -7.75 -31.12 6.47
N GLU A 126 -8.86 -31.72 6.90
CA GLU A 126 -10.21 -31.28 6.51
C GLU A 126 -10.52 -29.91 7.12
N GLU A 127 -10.26 -29.75 8.42
CA GLU A 127 -10.43 -28.50 9.15
C GLU A 127 -9.56 -27.36 8.59
N VAL A 128 -8.34 -27.66 8.10
CA VAL A 128 -7.49 -26.67 7.41
C VAL A 128 -8.10 -26.23 6.08
N GLY A 129 -8.69 -27.17 5.34
CA GLY A 129 -9.44 -26.88 4.10
C GLY A 129 -10.60 -25.93 4.38
N ASP A 130 -11.42 -26.25 5.37
CA ASP A 130 -12.55 -25.44 5.80
C ASP A 130 -12.12 -24.06 6.30
N PHE A 131 -11.07 -24.01 7.13
CA PHE A 131 -10.51 -22.76 7.62
C PHE A 131 -10.04 -21.86 6.46
N ARG A 132 -9.36 -22.42 5.46
CA ARG A 132 -8.94 -21.66 4.27
C ARG A 132 -10.13 -21.19 3.45
N ALA A 133 -11.16 -22.01 3.28
CA ALA A 133 -12.36 -21.64 2.53
C ALA A 133 -13.11 -20.46 3.21
N GLN A 134 -13.20 -20.47 4.55
CA GLN A 134 -13.89 -19.43 5.32
C GLN A 134 -13.06 -18.16 5.52
N SER A 135 -11.77 -18.31 5.84
CA SER A 135 -10.92 -17.22 6.33
C SER A 135 -9.90 -16.71 5.30
N GLY A 136 -9.83 -17.36 4.13
CA GLY A 136 -8.83 -17.13 3.10
C GLY A 136 -7.42 -17.55 3.52
N ASP A 137 -6.50 -17.51 2.56
CA ASP A 137 -5.07 -17.63 2.84
C ASP A 137 -4.43 -16.26 3.10
N THR A 138 -3.15 -16.27 3.47
CA THR A 138 -2.37 -15.05 3.73
C THR A 138 -2.23 -14.17 2.49
N TRP A 139 -2.15 -14.73 1.29
CA TRP A 139 -2.02 -13.98 0.03
C TRP A 139 -3.26 -13.14 -0.26
N TYR A 140 -4.46 -13.72 -0.11
CA TYR A 140 -5.71 -12.99 -0.29
C TYR A 140 -5.92 -11.88 0.76
N ARG A 141 -5.42 -12.08 1.98
CA ARG A 141 -5.41 -11.03 3.00
C ARG A 141 -4.53 -9.85 2.60
N VAL A 142 -3.30 -10.10 2.13
CA VAL A 142 -2.41 -9.04 1.66
C VAL A 142 -2.97 -8.35 0.41
N LYS A 143 -3.50 -9.11 -0.56
CA LYS A 143 -4.21 -8.56 -1.72
C LYS A 143 -5.29 -7.56 -1.30
N THR A 144 -6.10 -7.94 -0.31
CA THR A 144 -7.18 -7.10 0.21
C THR A 144 -6.65 -5.83 0.87
N LEU A 145 -5.61 -5.94 1.71
CA LEU A 145 -4.97 -4.80 2.37
C LEU A 145 -4.37 -3.80 1.36
N LEU A 146 -3.74 -4.31 0.31
CA LEU A 146 -3.19 -3.49 -0.77
C LEU A 146 -4.27 -3.05 -1.76
N ARG A 147 -5.47 -3.62 -1.71
CA ARG A 147 -6.57 -3.39 -2.65
C ARG A 147 -6.19 -3.70 -4.10
N HIS A 148 -5.44 -4.78 -4.32
CA HIS A 148 -5.18 -5.26 -5.66
C HIS A 148 -6.42 -6.00 -6.19
N ALA A 149 -6.74 -5.80 -7.47
CA ALA A 149 -7.84 -6.51 -8.12
C ALA A 149 -7.50 -8.00 -8.29
N ASP A 150 -6.24 -8.29 -8.55
CA ASP A 150 -5.70 -9.63 -8.74
C ASP A 150 -4.65 -9.97 -7.65
N VAL A 151 -4.66 -11.21 -7.19
CA VAL A 151 -3.67 -11.74 -6.26
C VAL A 151 -2.30 -11.87 -6.93
N THR A 152 -2.25 -12.15 -8.24
CA THR A 152 -1.00 -12.25 -9.01
C THR A 152 -0.15 -11.00 -8.87
N THR A 153 -0.73 -9.79 -8.99
CA THR A 153 -0.03 -8.52 -8.76
C THR A 153 0.62 -8.44 -7.37
N THR A 154 -0.05 -8.96 -6.35
CA THR A 154 0.50 -9.01 -4.98
C THR A 154 1.69 -9.96 -4.90
N MET A 155 1.56 -11.12 -5.53
CA MET A 155 2.58 -12.14 -5.48
C MET A 155 3.78 -11.82 -6.39
N ASP A 156 3.56 -11.32 -7.62
CA ASP A 156 4.58 -11.17 -8.69
C ASP A 156 5.31 -9.84 -8.58
N THR A 157 4.63 -8.79 -8.12
CA THR A 157 5.23 -7.46 -8.05
C THR A 157 5.70 -7.12 -6.65
N TYR A 158 4.93 -7.50 -5.62
CA TYR A 158 5.20 -7.05 -4.25
C TYR A 158 5.94 -8.07 -3.38
N LEU A 159 5.93 -9.34 -3.77
CA LEU A 159 6.44 -10.43 -2.93
C LEU A 159 7.18 -11.50 -3.75
N GLU A 160 7.71 -11.14 -4.92
CA GLU A 160 8.48 -12.05 -5.80
C GLU A 160 9.62 -12.72 -5.04
N LEU A 161 10.43 -11.92 -4.32
CA LEU A 161 11.49 -12.35 -3.41
C LEU A 161 11.05 -13.41 -2.39
N LEU A 162 9.78 -13.40 -1.97
CA LEU A 162 9.26 -14.38 -1.01
C LEU A 162 8.68 -15.62 -1.68
N ARG A 163 8.37 -15.63 -2.97
CA ARG A 163 7.95 -16.87 -3.65
C ARG A 163 9.08 -17.88 -3.70
N ASP A 164 10.27 -17.39 -4.03
CA ASP A 164 11.49 -18.20 -4.07
C ASP A 164 11.88 -18.61 -2.65
N LEU A 165 11.71 -17.69 -1.69
CA LEU A 165 11.89 -18.00 -0.27
C LEU A 165 10.83 -18.98 0.24
N ASP A 166 9.60 -19.02 -0.31
CA ASP A 166 8.54 -19.93 0.12
C ASP A 166 8.94 -21.40 -0.09
N VAL A 167 9.55 -21.69 -1.25
CA VAL A 167 10.12 -23.01 -1.56
C VAL A 167 11.32 -23.31 -0.65
N ALA A 168 12.20 -22.33 -0.44
CA ALA A 168 13.34 -22.49 0.48
C ALA A 168 12.89 -22.70 1.94
N LEU A 169 11.89 -21.95 2.42
CA LEU A 169 11.31 -22.10 3.76
C LEU A 169 10.57 -23.42 3.90
N LEU A 170 9.89 -23.91 2.85
CA LEU A 170 9.26 -25.24 2.88
C LEU A 170 10.31 -26.36 3.01
N ILE A 171 11.44 -26.23 2.31
CA ILE A 171 12.57 -27.18 2.39
C ILE A 171 13.29 -27.08 3.74
N GLU A 172 13.40 -25.88 4.31
CA GLU A 172 14.15 -25.62 5.54
C GLU A 172 13.32 -25.74 6.83
N HIS A 173 11.99 -25.52 6.77
CA HIS A 173 11.07 -25.84 7.88
C HIS A 173 11.03 -27.35 8.13
N ALA A 174 11.18 -28.17 7.09
CA ALA A 174 11.41 -29.61 7.22
C ALA A 174 12.74 -29.96 7.92
N ARG A 175 13.67 -28.99 8.05
CA ARG A 175 15.03 -29.16 8.60
C ARG A 175 15.31 -28.37 9.88
N GLY A 176 14.36 -27.57 10.38
CA GLY A 176 14.45 -26.91 11.69
C GLY A 176 15.44 -25.74 11.78
N PHE A 177 15.72 -25.04 10.67
CA PHE A 177 16.76 -24.01 10.61
C PHE A 177 16.30 -22.60 11.04
N ALA A 178 17.22 -21.78 11.59
CA ALA A 178 16.93 -20.44 12.07
C ALA A 178 16.75 -19.43 10.92
N LEU A 179 15.59 -18.78 10.86
CA LEU A 179 15.17 -17.83 9.82
C LEU A 179 16.19 -16.70 9.55
N SER A 180 16.89 -16.21 10.58
CA SER A 180 17.89 -15.15 10.44
C SER A 180 19.07 -15.54 9.55
N THR A 181 19.52 -16.80 9.63
CA THR A 181 20.66 -17.31 8.86
C THR A 181 20.27 -17.55 7.40
N LEU A 182 19.02 -17.97 7.15
CA LEU A 182 18.47 -18.11 5.80
C LEU A 182 18.29 -16.76 5.10
N MET A 183 17.79 -15.74 5.83
CA MET A 183 17.67 -14.40 5.29
C MET A 183 19.05 -13.83 4.92
N ALA A 184 20.06 -14.03 5.77
CA ALA A 184 21.44 -13.65 5.48
C ALA A 184 21.97 -14.32 4.20
N SER A 185 21.83 -15.65 4.07
CA SER A 185 22.34 -16.38 2.90
C SER A 185 21.61 -16.03 1.61
N THR A 186 20.28 -15.87 1.67
CA THR A 186 19.46 -15.58 0.48
C THR A 186 19.73 -14.17 -0.04
N PHE A 187 19.80 -13.19 0.87
CA PHE A 187 20.11 -11.81 0.48
C PHE A 187 21.54 -11.65 -0.02
N ALA A 188 22.52 -12.40 0.51
CA ALA A 188 23.89 -12.36 0.02
C ALA A 188 24.03 -12.80 -1.45
N THR A 189 23.11 -13.62 -1.96
CA THR A 189 23.14 -14.15 -3.34
C THR A 189 22.18 -13.45 -4.31
N HIS A 190 21.31 -12.57 -3.83
CA HIS A 190 20.25 -12.01 -4.67
C HIS A 190 20.78 -10.83 -5.51
N PRO A 191 20.60 -10.82 -6.85
CA PRO A 191 21.21 -9.83 -7.75
C PRO A 191 20.76 -8.37 -7.52
N GLN A 192 19.69 -8.17 -6.75
CA GLN A 192 19.17 -6.84 -6.38
C GLN A 192 19.60 -6.39 -4.98
N VAL A 193 20.37 -7.19 -4.25
CA VAL A 193 20.93 -6.83 -2.94
C VAL A 193 22.39 -6.44 -3.16
N LEU A 194 22.67 -5.14 -3.06
CA LEU A 194 23.98 -4.56 -3.37
C LEU A 194 25.00 -4.75 -2.23
N SER A 195 24.56 -5.04 -1.00
CA SER A 195 25.40 -5.23 0.18
C SER A 195 24.69 -6.12 1.21
N ASP A 196 25.43 -6.91 2.00
CA ASP A 196 24.86 -7.69 3.10
C ASP A 196 24.24 -6.75 4.15
N PRO A 197 22.91 -6.71 4.31
CA PRO A 197 22.24 -5.77 5.21
C PRO A 197 22.45 -6.11 6.69
N LEU A 198 23.09 -7.25 7.01
CA LEU A 198 23.37 -7.71 8.37
C LEU A 198 24.84 -7.53 8.75
N ALA A 199 25.72 -7.23 7.80
CA ALA A 199 27.08 -6.84 8.07
C ALA A 199 27.10 -5.38 8.54
N GLY A 200 27.25 -5.14 9.85
CA GLY A 200 27.55 -3.79 10.35
C GLY A 200 28.82 -3.24 9.72
N GLU A 201 28.86 -1.92 9.49
CA GLU A 201 30.01 -1.21 8.91
C GLU A 201 31.33 -1.59 9.63
N PRO A 202 32.42 -1.90 8.91
CA PRO A 202 33.73 -2.08 9.52
C PRO A 202 34.20 -0.75 10.11
N SER A 203 34.61 -0.79 11.39
CA SER A 203 35.16 0.36 12.14
C SER A 203 36.42 0.95 11.53
#